data_AF-E5Y6U3-F1
#
_entry.id   AF-E5Y6U3-F1
#
_cell.length_a   1.000
_cell.length_b   1.000
_cell.length_c   1.000
_cell.angle_alpha   90.00
_cell.angle_beta   90.00
_cell.angle_gamma   90.00
#
_symmetry.space_group_name_H-M   'P 1'
#
loop_
_entity.id
_entity.type
_entity.pdbx_description
1 polymer ?
#
loop_
_entity_poly.entity_id
_entity_poly.type
_entity_poly.pdbx_seq_one_letter_code
_entity_poly.pdbx_strand_id
1 'polypeptide(L)'
;MRFEEALLLAGKGQLITRPGYGVSFAAIREGQAVYGHFIGETGFTDVRAYVFTDEDKSATDWELFIRVLPDAWEGCDVPNG
;
A
#
# COMPACT_ATOMS: atom_id res chain seq x y z
N MET A 1 -13.37 5.06 -0.94
CA MET A 1 -13.77 5.28 0.47
C MET A 1 -13.29 6.65 0.91
N ARG A 2 -13.87 7.25 1.95
CA ARG A 2 -13.42 8.57 2.42
C ARG A 2 -12.08 8.48 3.14
N PHE A 3 -11.36 9.61 3.20
CA PHE A 3 -10.07 9.70 3.90
C PHE A 3 -10.14 9.21 5.36
N GLU A 4 -11.18 9.60 6.12
CA GLU A 4 -11.33 9.20 7.52
C GLU A 4 -11.48 7.68 7.67
N GLU A 5 -12.24 7.03 6.78
CA GLU A 5 -12.38 5.58 6.77
C GLU A 5 -11.05 4.91 6.43
N ALA A 6 -10.36 5.39 5.39
CA ALA A 6 -9.05 4.89 4.99
C ALA A 6 -8.03 5.02 6.14
N LEU A 7 -8.03 6.15 6.85
CA LEU A 7 -7.15 6.39 7.99
C LEU A 7 -7.43 5.45 9.16
N LEU A 8 -8.71 5.14 9.43
CA LEU A 8 -9.10 4.15 10.43
C LEU A 8 -8.60 2.75 10.08
N LEU A 9 -8.67 2.35 8.81
CA LEU A 9 -8.15 1.07 8.34
C LEU A 9 -6.62 1.05 8.43
N ALA A 10 -5.96 2.13 8.03
CA ALA A 10 -4.51 2.28 8.13
C ALA A 10 -4.02 2.24 9.59
N GLY A 11 -4.77 2.84 10.53
CA GLY A 11 -4.51 2.75 11.96
C GLY A 11 -4.66 1.35 12.54
N LYS A 12 -5.40 0.46 11.87
CA LYS A 12 -5.49 -0.97 12.20
C LYS A 12 -4.39 -1.82 11.54
N GLY A 13 -3.44 -1.18 10.87
CA GLY A 13 -2.33 -1.84 10.18
C GLY A 13 -2.64 -2.26 8.74
N GLN A 14 -3.78 -1.85 8.18
CA GLN A 14 -4.03 -2.08 6.75
C GLN A 14 -3.25 -1.09 5.88
N LEU A 15 -3.00 -1.46 4.64
CA LEU A 15 -2.37 -0.59 3.65
C LEU A 15 -3.48 0.07 2.82
N ILE A 16 -3.35 1.36 2.54
CA ILE A 16 -4.32 2.12 1.75
C ILE A 16 -3.64 2.76 0.54
N THR A 17 -4.39 2.96 -0.53
CA THR A 17 -3.90 3.66 -1.73
C THR A 17 -5.03 4.46 -2.37
N ARG A 18 -4.69 5.15 -3.45
CA ARG A 18 -5.62 5.94 -4.25
C ARG A 18 -5.23 5.88 -5.73
N PRO A 19 -6.16 6.16 -6.64
CA PRO A 19 -5.85 6.45 -8.03
C PRO A 19 -4.72 7.49 -8.13
N GLY A 20 -3.65 7.15 -8.87
CA GLY A 20 -2.47 8.01 -9.03
C GLY A 20 -1.27 7.66 -8.16
N TYR A 21 -1.43 6.87 -7.09
CA TYR A 21 -0.28 6.35 -6.31
C TYR A 21 0.45 5.19 -7.00
N GLY A 22 -0.17 4.60 -8.03
CA GLY A 22 0.39 3.49 -8.80
C GLY A 22 0.63 2.26 -7.93
N VAL A 23 1.89 1.82 -7.84
CA VAL A 23 2.31 0.66 -7.02
C VAL A 23 2.61 1.01 -5.56
N SER A 24 2.25 2.22 -5.14
CA SER A 24 2.57 2.75 -3.81
C SER A 24 1.36 2.72 -2.89
N PHE A 25 1.63 2.75 -1.60
CA PHE A 25 0.64 2.74 -0.54
C PHE A 25 1.00 3.73 0.56
N ALA A 26 -0.01 4.16 1.31
CA ALA A 26 0.14 4.82 2.59
C ALA A 26 -0.25 3.87 3.73
N ALA A 27 0.35 4.06 4.90
CA ALA A 27 0.06 3.30 6.11
C ALA A 27 0.30 4.16 7.35
N ILE A 28 -0.21 3.72 8.51
CA ILE A 28 0.16 4.28 9.80
C ILE A 28 1.09 3.30 10.51
N ARG A 29 2.29 3.76 10.88
CA ARG A 29 3.26 3.00 11.68
C ARG A 29 3.66 3.83 12.89
N GLU A 30 3.54 3.25 14.08
CA GLU A 30 3.88 3.92 15.36
C GLU A 30 3.19 5.29 15.51
N GLY A 31 1.96 5.41 15.01
CA GLY A 31 1.18 6.67 15.04
C GLY A 31 1.58 7.70 13.98
N GLN A 32 2.54 7.38 13.10
CA GLN A 32 2.99 8.26 12.03
C GLN A 32 2.53 7.75 10.66
N ALA A 33 2.13 8.68 9.79
CA ALA A 33 1.82 8.36 8.42
C ALA A 33 3.12 8.12 7.64
N VAL A 34 3.13 7.04 6.88
CA VAL A 34 4.22 6.66 6.01
C VAL A 34 3.70 6.33 4.63
N TYR A 35 4.52 6.62 3.64
CA TYR A 35 4.30 6.26 2.25
C TYR A 35 5.37 5.27 1.85
N GLY A 36 4.97 4.20 1.18
CA GLY A 36 5.93 3.23 0.70
C GLY A 36 5.53 2.59 -0.62
N HIS A 37 6.51 1.97 -1.26
CA HIS A 37 6.30 1.12 -2.42
C HIS A 37 7.11 -0.17 -2.25
N PHE A 38 6.63 -1.24 -2.87
CA PHE A 38 7.36 -2.50 -2.88
C PHE A 38 8.49 -2.44 -3.91
N ILE A 39 9.71 -2.78 -3.47
CA ILE A 39 10.86 -2.90 -4.37
C ILE A 39 10.98 -4.37 -4.80
N GLY A 40 10.57 -4.68 -6.03
CA GLY A 40 10.78 -5.99 -6.66
C GLY A 40 10.14 -7.18 -5.93
N GLU A 41 10.76 -8.35 -6.11
CA GLU A 41 10.27 -9.67 -5.64
C GLU A 41 10.58 -9.95 -4.16
N THR A 42 11.49 -9.19 -3.57
CA THR A 42 12.14 -9.51 -2.29
C THR A 42 11.33 -9.15 -1.04
N GLY A 43 10.16 -8.52 -1.21
CA GLY A 43 9.30 -8.11 -0.09
C GLY A 43 9.83 -6.90 0.69
N PHE A 44 10.92 -6.26 0.23
CA PHE A 44 11.38 -5.00 0.81
C PHE A 44 10.45 -3.86 0.41
N THR A 45 10.20 -2.97 1.37
CA THR A 45 9.41 -1.75 1.16
C THR A 45 10.34 -0.55 1.38
N ASP A 46 10.50 0.32 0.38
CA ASP A 46 11.01 1.67 0.64
C ASP A 46 9.90 2.42 1.36
N VAL A 47 10.13 2.83 2.59
CA VAL A 47 9.14 3.53 3.40
C VAL A 47 9.71 4.88 3.81
N ARG A 48 8.94 5.94 3.57
CA ARG A 48 9.29 7.31 3.94
C ARG A 48 8.18 7.92 4.77
N ALA A 49 8.55 8.83 5.66
CA ALA A 49 7.58 9.65 6.37
C ALA A 49 6.71 10.40 5.36
N TYR A 50 5.41 10.45 5.63
CA TYR A 50 4.44 11.04 4.72
C TYR A 50 3.47 11.96 5.46
N VAL A 51 3.09 13.05 4.82
CA VAL A 51 2.12 14.00 5.34
C VAL A 51 1.01 14.12 4.31
N PHE A 52 -0.20 13.71 4.69
CA PHE A 52 -1.38 13.85 3.84
C PHE A 52 -1.65 15.32 3.54
N THR A 53 -1.74 15.63 2.26
CA THR A 53 -2.09 16.96 1.73
C THR A 53 -3.59 17.25 1.92
N ASP A 54 -4.03 18.46 1.59
CA ASP A 54 -5.45 18.82 1.61
C ASP A 54 -6.26 18.06 0.54
N GLU A 55 -5.66 17.82 -0.62
CA GLU A 55 -6.20 16.95 -1.66
C GLU A 55 -6.36 15.51 -1.13
N ASP A 56 -5.39 15.04 -0.33
CA ASP A 56 -5.48 13.71 0.25
C ASP A 56 -6.69 13.55 1.18
N LYS A 57 -6.91 14.57 2.01
CA LYS A 57 -7.98 14.63 3.02
C LYS A 57 -9.36 14.80 2.41
N SER A 58 -9.47 15.49 1.28
CA SER A 58 -10.74 15.75 0.60
C SER A 58 -11.14 14.63 -0.38
N ALA A 59 -10.21 13.75 -0.75
CA ALA A 59 -10.51 12.66 -1.68
C ALA A 59 -11.49 11.62 -1.10
N THR A 60 -12.22 10.98 -2.01
CA THR A 60 -13.27 9.99 -1.67
C THR A 60 -13.07 8.65 -2.39
N ASP A 61 -11.96 8.54 -3.12
CA ASP A 61 -11.51 7.45 -3.97
C ASP A 61 -10.43 6.58 -3.30
N TRP A 62 -10.26 6.67 -1.98
CA TRP A 62 -9.35 5.78 -1.27
C TRP A 62 -9.77 4.30 -1.37
N GLU A 63 -8.80 3.42 -1.35
CA GLU A 63 -9.00 1.98 -1.49
C GLU A 63 -7.97 1.21 -0.65
N LEU A 64 -8.27 -0.06 -0.33
CA LEU A 64 -7.31 -0.94 0.32
C LEU A 64 -6.22 -1.30 -0.70
N PHE A 65 -4.97 -1.11 -0.33
CA PHE A 65 -3.86 -1.55 -1.16
C PHE A 65 -3.73 -3.07 -1.06
N ILE A 66 -3.90 -3.74 -2.19
CA ILE A 66 -3.67 -5.17 -2.34
C ILE A 66 -2.44 -5.33 -3.23
N ARG A 67 -1.39 -5.97 -2.70
CA ARG A 67 -0.22 -6.32 -3.50
C ARG A 67 -0.65 -7.41 -4.49
N VAL A 68 -0.85 -7.03 -5.75
CA VAL A 68 -0.95 -7.97 -6.86
C VAL A 68 0.48 -8.31 -7.28
N LEU A 69 0.96 -9.48 -6.87
CA LEU A 69 2.16 -10.07 -7.46
C LEU A 69 1.81 -10.46 -8.90
N PRO A 70 2.64 -10.12 -9.91
CA PRO A 70 2.39 -10.60 -11.26
C PRO A 70 2.39 -12.13 -11.26
N ASP A 71 1.34 -12.74 -11.84
CA ASP A 71 1.08 -14.18 -12.00
C ASP A 71 2.19 -14.99 -12.72
N ALA A 72 3.37 -14.42 -12.95
CA ALA A 72 4.52 -15.11 -13.55
C ALA A 72 5.11 -16.25 -12.68
N TRP A 73 4.35 -16.75 -11.70
CA TRP A 73 4.69 -17.88 -10.84
C TRP A 73 3.68 -19.04 -10.91
N GLU A 74 2.82 -19.11 -11.93
CA GLU A 74 2.16 -20.37 -12.36
C GLU A 74 3.13 -21.37 -13.04
N GLY A 75 4.45 -21.22 -12.87
CA GLY A 75 5.44 -22.01 -13.61
C GLY A 75 6.81 -22.18 -12.95
N CYS A 76 6.94 -21.98 -11.63
CA CYS A 76 8.11 -22.50 -10.94
C CYS A 76 7.84 -23.98 -10.63
N ASP A 77 8.10 -24.83 -11.62
CA ASP A 77 8.27 -26.27 -11.41
C ASP A 77 9.16 -26.46 -10.19
N VAL A 78 8.55 -26.91 -9.09
CA VAL A 78 9.28 -27.58 -8.01
C VAL A 78 10.07 -28.68 -8.70
N PRO A 79 11.43 -28.70 -8.64
CA PRO A 79 12.16 -29.84 -9.15
C PRO A 79 11.70 -31.05 -8.36
N ASN A 80 10.90 -31.90 -9.01
CA ASN A 80 10.45 -33.16 -8.46
C ASN A 80 11.71 -34.00 -8.28
N GLY A 81 12.06 -34.26 -7.02
CA GLY A 81 13.13 -35.19 -6.65
C GLY A 81 12.74 -36.63 -6.90
#